data_AF-A0A520YC68-F1
#
_entry.id   AF-A0A520YC68-F1
#
_cell.length_a   1.000
_cell.length_b   1.000
_cell.length_c   1.000
_cell.angle_alpha   90.00
_cell.angle_beta   90.00
_cell.angle_gamma   90.00
#
_symmetry.space_group_name_H-M   'P 1'
#
loop_
_entity.id
_entity.type
_entity.pdbx_description
1 polymer ?
#
loop_
_entity_poly.entity_id
_entity_poly.type
_entity_poly.pdbx_seq_one_letter_code
_entity_poly.pdbx_strand_id
1 'polypeptide(L)'
;MTHVPTLAELKMAHDPMGRGYHAVYREDAVNHCPGCGRTHWLVGRLSAECAFCSTALPLAEAVVTMAKLPPVVTHRNSNSNDAWAA
;
A
#
# COMPACT_ATOMS: atom_id res chain seq x y z
N MET A 1 0.31 -42.37 -7.13
CA MET A 1 -0.57 -41.19 -6.97
C MET A 1 0.20 -40.17 -6.14
N THR A 2 0.73 -39.12 -6.75
CA THR A 2 1.51 -38.09 -6.05
C THR A 2 0.57 -37.10 -5.37
N HIS A 3 0.68 -36.99 -4.06
CA HIS A 3 -0.08 -36.01 -3.27
C HIS A 3 0.50 -34.61 -3.50
N VAL A 4 -0.29 -33.70 -4.06
CA VAL A 4 0.06 -32.29 -4.19
C VAL A 4 -0.52 -31.57 -2.96
N PRO A 5 0.32 -31.01 -2.07
CA PRO A 5 -0.18 -30.34 -0.88
C PRO A 5 -0.95 -29.07 -1.24
N THR A 6 -2.02 -28.82 -0.50
CA THR A 6 -2.86 -27.63 -0.57
C THR A 6 -2.15 -26.41 -0.01
N LEU A 7 -2.60 -25.21 -0.42
CA LEU A 7 -2.04 -23.93 0.04
C LEU A 7 -2.12 -23.76 1.57
N ALA A 8 -3.12 -24.39 2.20
CA ALA A 8 -3.28 -24.45 3.65
C ALA A 8 -2.22 -25.33 4.33
N GLU A 9 -1.92 -26.50 3.75
CA GLU A 9 -0.86 -27.40 4.25
C GLU A 9 0.53 -26.75 4.18
N LEU A 10 0.74 -25.91 3.16
CA LEU A 10 1.95 -25.14 2.98
C LEU A 10 2.09 -23.95 3.97
N LYS A 11 1.13 -23.75 4.89
CA LYS A 11 1.11 -22.63 5.86
C LYS A 11 1.29 -21.26 5.21
N MET A 12 0.87 -21.12 3.96
CA MET A 12 0.84 -19.84 3.23
C MET A 12 -0.42 -19.06 3.65
N ALA A 13 -0.60 -18.88 4.96
CA ALA A 13 -1.65 -18.01 5.46
C ALA A 13 -1.29 -16.57 5.06
N HIS A 14 -2.22 -15.89 4.39
CA HIS A 14 -2.06 -14.46 4.14
C HIS A 14 -2.14 -13.75 5.49
N ASP A 15 -0.98 -13.54 6.13
CA ASP A 15 -0.85 -12.80 7.39
C ASP A 15 -0.50 -11.34 7.08
N PRO A 16 -1.51 -10.45 7.00
CA PRO A 16 -1.29 -9.04 6.75
C PRO A 16 -0.53 -8.32 7.87
N MET A 17 -0.52 -8.86 9.10
CA MET A 17 0.15 -8.25 10.25
C MET A 17 1.63 -8.59 10.29
N GLY A 18 2.01 -9.85 10.00
CA GLY A 18 3.40 -10.30 9.99
C GLY A 18 4.18 -9.95 8.72
N ARG A 19 3.51 -9.80 7.57
CA ARG A 19 4.16 -9.42 6.30
C ARG A 19 4.23 -7.90 6.06
N GLY A 20 3.44 -7.13 6.81
CA GLY A 20 3.07 -5.76 6.46
C GLY A 20 2.09 -5.73 5.28
N TYR A 21 1.16 -4.77 5.28
CA TYR A 21 0.22 -4.64 4.16
C TYR A 21 0.92 -4.02 2.95
N HIS A 22 0.97 -4.76 1.85
CA HIS A 22 1.55 -4.30 0.59
C HIS A 22 0.49 -3.55 -0.23
N ALA A 23 0.14 -2.35 0.22
CA ALA A 23 -0.80 -1.48 -0.48
C ALA A 23 -0.14 -0.95 -1.77
N VAL A 24 -0.77 -1.22 -2.91
CA VAL A 24 -0.36 -0.74 -4.24
C VAL A 24 -1.55 -0.10 -4.92
N TYR A 25 -1.30 0.93 -5.72
CA TYR A 25 -2.32 1.55 -6.55
C TYR A 25 -2.55 0.72 -7.82
N ARG A 26 -3.80 0.43 -8.17
CA ARG A 26 -4.19 -0.28 -9.40
C ARG A 26 -5.10 0.58 -10.25
N GLU A 27 -4.75 0.85 -11.51
CA GLU A 27 -5.58 1.68 -12.39
C GLU A 27 -7.00 1.13 -12.60
N ASP A 28 -7.14 -0.20 -12.68
CA ASP A 28 -8.42 -0.88 -12.95
C ASP A 28 -9.28 -1.16 -11.70
N ALA A 29 -8.96 -0.55 -10.55
CA ALA A 29 -9.69 -0.78 -9.31
C ALA A 29 -9.99 0.52 -8.56
N VAL A 30 -11.02 0.49 -7.71
CA VAL A 30 -11.27 1.56 -6.75
C VAL A 30 -10.24 1.44 -5.63
N ASN A 31 -9.27 2.36 -5.60
CA ASN A 31 -8.23 2.38 -4.57
C ASN A 31 -8.65 3.26 -3.40
N HIS A 32 -8.77 2.67 -2.21
CA HIS A 32 -8.95 3.39 -0.96
C HIS A 32 -7.61 3.73 -0.33
N CYS A 33 -7.44 4.98 0.11
CA CYS A 33 -6.25 5.41 0.81
C CYS A 33 -6.18 4.71 2.18
N PRO A 34 -5.11 3.97 2.50
CA PRO A 34 -4.98 3.32 3.81
C PRO A 34 -4.81 4.32 4.96
N GLY A 35 -4.49 5.58 4.65
CA GLY A 35 -4.37 6.66 5.63
C GLY A 35 -5.70 7.29 6.05
N CYS A 36 -6.55 7.64 5.08
CA CYS A 36 -7.79 8.40 5.35
C CYS A 36 -9.06 7.80 4.73
N GLY A 37 -8.97 6.64 4.06
CA GLY A 37 -10.09 5.92 3.44
C GLY A 37 -10.62 6.51 2.13
N ARG A 38 -10.17 7.71 1.74
CA ARG A 38 -10.63 8.42 0.53
C ARG A 38 -10.05 7.82 -0.75
N THR A 39 -10.67 8.11 -1.89
CA THR A 39 -10.36 7.49 -3.19
C THR A 39 -9.76 8.45 -4.21
N HIS A 40 -9.38 9.67 -3.80
CA HIS A 40 -8.86 10.68 -4.70
C HIS A 40 -7.33 10.71 -4.65
N TRP A 41 -6.72 10.57 -5.83
CA TRP A 41 -5.29 10.33 -6.00
C TRP A 41 -4.70 11.26 -7.06
N LEU A 42 -3.49 11.74 -6.80
CA LEU A 42 -2.60 12.38 -7.76
C LEU A 42 -1.66 11.28 -8.30
N VAL A 43 -1.94 10.80 -9.50
CA VAL A 43 -1.23 9.65 -10.10
C VAL A 43 0.01 10.16 -10.84
N GLY A 44 1.19 9.79 -10.36
CA GLY A 44 2.48 10.05 -11.00
C GLY A 44 2.97 8.86 -11.81
N ARG A 45 4.26 8.87 -12.18
CA ARG A 45 4.88 7.78 -12.96
C ARG A 45 5.19 6.52 -12.15
N LEU A 46 5.43 6.67 -10.85
CA LEU A 46 5.92 5.58 -9.97
C LEU A 46 5.07 5.42 -8.70
N SER A 47 4.41 6.50 -8.26
CA SER A 47 3.53 6.52 -7.09
C SER A 47 2.22 7.27 -7.38
N ALA A 48 1.17 6.86 -6.68
CA ALA A 48 -0.07 7.59 -6.54
C ALA A 48 -0.13 8.19 -5.13
N GLU A 49 -0.29 9.51 -5.04
CA GLU A 49 -0.35 10.23 -3.77
C GLU A 49 -1.80 10.61 -3.44
N CYS A 50 -2.24 10.35 -2.21
CA CYS A 50 -3.58 10.74 -1.79
C CYS A 50 -3.69 12.26 -1.70
N ALA A 51 -4.67 12.84 -2.40
CA ALA A 51 -4.88 14.29 -2.47
C ALA A 51 -5.33 14.93 -1.13
N PHE A 52 -5.54 14.13 -0.08
CA PHE A 52 -6.04 14.61 1.22
C PHE A 52 -5.02 14.49 2.35
N CYS A 53 -4.36 13.32 2.50
CA CYS A 53 -3.41 13.06 3.58
C CYS A 53 -1.98 12.77 3.09
N SER A 54 -1.71 13.00 1.80
CA SER A 54 -0.38 12.81 1.19
C SER A 54 0.22 11.42 1.37
N THR A 55 -0.61 10.40 1.61
CA THR A 55 -0.16 9.00 1.63
C THR A 55 0.20 8.58 0.21
N ALA A 56 1.44 8.18 0.01
CA ALA A 56 1.93 7.70 -1.28
C ALA A 56 1.91 6.17 -1.33
N LEU A 57 1.28 5.61 -2.36
CA LEU A 57 1.35 4.20 -2.72
C LEU A 57 2.12 4.04 -4.02
N PRO A 58 2.95 3.01 -4.19
CA PRO A 58 3.55 2.72 -5.49
C PRO A 58 2.48 2.20 -6.47
N LEU A 59 2.64 2.49 -7.76
CA LEU A 59 1.76 1.91 -8.78
C LEU A 59 2.11 0.44 -9.00
N ALA A 60 1.10 -0.42 -9.18
CA ALA A 60 1.29 -1.86 -9.31
C ALA A 60 2.28 -2.23 -10.44
N GLU A 61 2.24 -1.53 -11.57
CA GLU A 61 3.16 -1.71 -12.69
C GLU A 61 4.58 -1.19 -12.41
N ALA A 62 4.74 -0.22 -11.50
CA ALA A 62 6.06 0.20 -11.03
C ALA A 62 6.69 -0.84 -10.09
N VAL A 63 5.90 -1.50 -9.23
CA VAL A 63 6.41 -2.46 -8.26
C VAL A 63 6.95 -3.74 -8.90
N VAL A 64 6.34 -4.23 -9.99
CA VAL A 64 6.86 -5.39 -10.74
C VAL A 64 8.25 -5.14 -11.34
N THR A 65 8.62 -3.87 -11.57
CA THR A 65 9.95 -3.48 -12.06
C THR A 65 10.97 -3.35 -10.91
N MET A 66 10.51 -3.06 -9.69
CA MET A 66 11.33 -2.79 -8.50
C MET A 66 11.39 -3.94 -7.47
N ALA A 67 11.15 -5.19 -7.89
CA ALA A 67 10.92 -6.38 -7.05
C ALA A 67 12.03 -6.81 -6.04
N LYS A 68 12.97 -5.93 -5.67
CA LYS A 68 13.94 -6.14 -4.58
C LYS A 68 13.69 -5.34 -3.30
N LEU A 69 12.80 -4.33 -3.27
CA LEU A 69 12.53 -3.57 -2.04
C LEU A 69 11.04 -3.59 -1.65
N PRO A 70 10.72 -3.78 -0.35
CA PRO A 70 9.37 -3.61 0.15
C PRO A 70 8.96 -2.14 -0.01
N PRO A 71 7.75 -1.83 -0.49
CA PRO A 71 7.28 -0.48 -0.60
C PRO A 71 7.09 0.09 0.80
N VAL A 72 7.91 1.06 1.14
CA VAL A 72 7.72 1.86 2.34
C VAL A 72 6.58 2.81 2.06
N VAL A 73 5.39 2.49 2.57
CA VAL A 73 4.26 3.42 2.60
C VAL A 73 4.59 4.48 3.65
N THR A 74 5.12 5.62 3.22
CA THR A 74 5.32 6.77 4.11
C THR A 74 3.98 7.46 4.31
N HIS A 75 3.31 7.15 5.42
CA HIS A 75 2.11 7.88 5.84
C HIS A 75 2.53 9.13 6.61
N ARG A 76 2.51 10.31 5.97
CA ARG A 76 2.74 11.58 6.68
C ARG A 76 1.44 11.97 7.38
N ASN A 77 1.18 11.37 8.54
CA ASN A 77 0.02 11.69 9.39
C ASN A 77 0.19 13.08 10.01
N SER A 78 -0.11 14.15 9.27
CA SER A 78 -0.21 15.48 9.89
C SER A 78 -1.54 15.60 10.65
N ASN A 79 -1.62 14.98 11.83
CA ASN A 79 -2.45 15.52 12.91
C ASN A 79 -1.70 16.74 13.49
N SER A 80 -1.60 17.82 12.70
CA SER A 80 -1.06 19.10 13.16
C SER A 80 -2.13 19.82 14.00
N ASN A 81 -2.40 19.27 15.18
CA ASN A 81 -3.02 20.03 16.28
C ASN A 81 -1.97 20.77 17.13
N ASP A 82 -0.70 20.79 16.72
CA ASP A 82 0.30 21.71 17.28
C ASP A 82 0.20 23.09 16.61
N ALA A 83 -0.95 23.72 16.83
CA ALA A 83 -1.10 25.16 16.77
C ALA A 83 -0.58 25.74 18.10
N TRP A 84 0.72 26.05 18.18
CA TRP A 84 1.27 27.10 19.07
C TRP A 84 2.77 27.30 18.83
N ALA A 85 3.14 28.47 18.32
CA ALA A 85 4.12 29.38 18.91
C ALA A 85 4.31 30.56 17.94
N ALA A 86 4.25 31.76 18.55
CA ALA A 86 4.28 33.09 17.95
C ALA A 86 5.40 33.34 16.92
#